data_AF-A0A173UAT2-F1
#
_entry.id   AF-A0A173UAT2-F1
#
_cell.length_a   1.000
_cell.length_b   1.000
_cell.length_c   1.000
_cell.angle_alpha   90.00
_cell.angle_beta   90.00
_cell.angle_gamma   90.00
#
_symmetry.space_group_name_H-M   'P 1'
#
loop_
_entity.id
_entity.type
_entity.pdbx_description
1 polymer ?
#
loop_
_entity_poly.entity_id
_entity_poly.type
_entity_poly.pdbx_seq_one_letter_code
_entity_poly.pdbx_strand_id
1 'polypeptide(L)' 'MKGYIEERAMEIARYIIDNNATVRQAAKKYGISKSTVHAVVTI' A
#
# COMPACT_ATOMS: atom_id res chain seq x y z
N MET A 1 -10.61 -12.03 -9.15
CA MET A 1 -9.94 -10.81 -9.68
C MET A 1 -10.05 -9.61 -8.74
N LYS A 2 -11.20 -9.32 -8.11
CA LYS A 2 -11.32 -8.25 -7.09
C LYS A 2 -10.54 -8.52 -5.78
N GLY A 3 -10.50 -9.77 -5.30
CA GLY A 3 -9.80 -10.10 -4.03
C GLY A 3 -8.31 -9.77 -4.00
N TYR A 4 -7.62 -9.81 -5.16
CA TYR A 4 -6.19 -9.49 -5.25
C TYR A 4 -5.87 -8.02 -4.96
N ILE A 5 -6.82 -7.12 -5.19
CA ILE A 5 -6.63 -5.69 -4.91
C ILE A 5 -6.83 -5.43 -3.40
N GLU A 6 -7.83 -6.05 -2.79
CA GLU A 6 -8.09 -5.96 -1.34
C GLU A 6 -6.95 -6.56 -0.51
N GLU A 7 -6.42 -7.72 -0.91
CA GLU A 7 -5.27 -8.34 -0.24
C GLU A 7 -4.03 -7.43 -0.29
N ARG A 8 -3.75 -6.83 -1.46
CA ARG A 8 -2.64 -5.86 -1.57
C ARG A 8 -2.87 -4.60 -0.74
N ALA A 9 -4.10 -4.12 -0.64
CA ALA A 9 -4.43 -2.98 0.21
C ALA A 9 -4.13 -3.27 1.68
N MET A 10 -4.56 -4.45 2.15
CA MET A 10 -4.33 -4.93 3.51
C MET A 10 -2.83 -5.12 3.81
N GLU A 11 -2.06 -5.68 2.87
CA GLU A 11 -0.60 -5.82 3.04
C GLU A 11 0.10 -4.47 3.16
N ILE A 12 -0.23 -3.51 2.28
CA ILE A 12 0.40 -2.19 2.30
C ILE A 12 0.02 -1.43 3.57
N ALA A 13 -1.25 -1.51 3.99
CA ALA A 13 -1.72 -0.91 5.23
C ALA A 13 -1.02 -1.49 6.46
N ARG A 14 -0.91 -2.83 6.55
CA ARG A 14 -0.13 -3.50 7.62
C ARG A 14 1.32 -3.06 7.62
N TYR A 15 1.97 -3.03 6.46
CA TYR A 15 3.36 -2.59 6.37
C TYR A 15 3.55 -1.16 6.90
N ILE A 16 2.64 -0.25 6.55
CA ILE A 16 2.66 1.14 7.02
C ILE A 16 2.52 1.21 8.54
N ILE A 17 1.57 0.48 9.13
CA ILE A 17 1.33 0.47 10.58
C ILE A 17 2.52 -0.17 11.32
N ASP A 18 2.91 -1.38 10.92
CA ASP A 18 3.93 -2.18 11.61
C ASP A 18 5.32 -1.53 11.59
N ASN A 19 5.62 -0.79 10.52
CA ASN A 19 6.93 -0.15 10.33
C ASN A 19 6.89 1.37 10.57
N ASN A 20 5.73 1.91 10.95
CA ASN A 20 5.46 3.35 10.98
C ASN A 20 5.95 4.06 9.69
N ALA A 21 5.73 3.39 8.56
CA ALA A 21 6.33 3.75 7.27
C ALA A 21 5.45 4.75 6.52
N THR A 22 6.07 5.69 5.82
CA THR A 22 5.36 6.64 4.97
C THR A 22 4.87 5.98 3.67
N VAL A 23 3.85 6.57 3.06
CA VAL A 23 3.31 6.14 1.74
C VAL A 23 4.42 6.06 0.67
N ARG A 24 5.42 6.94 0.73
CA ARG A 24 6.57 6.93 -0.19
C ARG A 24 7.49 5.72 0.05
N GLN A 25 7.70 5.32 1.30
CA GLN A 25 8.50 4.14 1.63
C GLN A 25 7.79 2.86 1.20
N ALA A 26 6.48 2.76 1.43
CA ALA A 26 5.67 1.66 0.92
C ALA A 26 5.74 1.56 -0.61
N ALA A 27 5.55 2.68 -1.33
CA ALA A 27 5.66 2.73 -2.79
C ALA A 27 7.02 2.17 -3.29
N LYS A 28 8.12 2.57 -2.65
CA LYS A 28 9.47 2.09 -2.98
C LYS A 28 9.64 0.58 -2.69
N LYS A 29 9.07 0.08 -1.59
CA LYS A 29 9.15 -1.35 -1.22
C LYS A 29 8.35 -2.25 -2.16
N TYR A 30 7.17 -1.83 -2.55
CA TYR A 30 6.26 -2.60 -3.40
C TYR A 30 6.47 -2.35 -4.90
N GLY A 31 7.44 -1.50 -5.28
CA GLY A 31 7.76 -1.21 -6.67
C GLY A 31 6.61 -0.54 -7.44
N ILE A 32 5.73 0.17 -6.74
CA ILE A 32 4.56 0.84 -7.31
C ILE A 32 4.66 2.35 -7.11
N SER A 33 3.89 3.10 -7.89
CA SER A 33 3.89 4.55 -7.77
C SER A 33 3.23 5.01 -6.47
N LYS A 34 3.66 6.17 -5.95
CA LYS A 34 3.04 6.79 -4.77
C LYS A 34 1.53 7.01 -4.95
N SER A 35 1.10 7.43 -6.14
CA SER A 35 -0.32 7.65 -6.45
C SER A 35 -1.11 6.35 -6.41
N THR A 36 -0.53 5.22 -6.85
CA THR A 36 -1.14 3.88 -6.69
C THR A 36 -1.34 3.53 -5.23
N VAL A 37 -0.34 3.76 -4.37
CA VAL A 37 -0.50 3.52 -2.93
C VAL A 37 -1.55 4.44 -2.31
N HIS A 38 -1.56 5.73 -2.70
CA HIS A 38 -2.55 6.68 -2.23
C HIS A 38 -3.97 6.25 -2.59
N ALA A 39 -4.20 5.87 -3.85
CA ALA A 39 -5.50 5.38 -4.30
C ALA A 39 -5.96 4.13 -3.52
N VAL A 40 -5.02 3.28 -3.12
CA VAL A 40 -5.29 2.05 -2.35
C VAL A 40 -5.58 2.32 -0.87
N VAL A 41 -4.95 3.34 -0.27
CA VAL A 41 -5.10 3.68 1.17
C VAL A 41 -6.23 4.69 1.41
N THR A 42 -6.62 5.47 0.40
CA THR A 42 -7.63 6.54 0.51
C THR A 42 -9.05 6.06 0.16
N ILE A 43 -9.19 4.92 -0.52
CA ILE A 43 -10.49 4.31 -0.86
C ILE A 43 -11.10 3.58 0.34
#